data_AF-A0A5B7FQ54-F1
#
_entry.id   AF-A0A5B7FQ54-F1
#
_cell.length_a   1.000
_cell.length_b   1.000
_cell.length_c   1.000
_cell.angle_alpha   90.00
_cell.angle_beta   90.00
_cell.angle_gamma   90.00
#
_symmetry.space_group_name_H-M   'P 1'
#
loop_
_entity.id
_entity.type
_entity.pdbx_description
1 polymer ?
#
loop_
_entity_poly.entity_id
_entity_poly.type
_entity_poly.pdbx_seq_one_letter_code
_entity_poly.pdbx_strand_id
1 'polypeptide(L)'
;MKEDGGGIIVLTRKNLTVKNVSLGGDDEEVVGLVVTDKRQDINIVTVYVPSKTTVWPNEQYDAMVRSTIERMKIEVAIKDRVVIVGNFNAKKSCGNGGEWGEVRHLPRGQQGDTGNPCLMKRLCS
;
A
#
# COMPACT_ATOMS: atom_id res chain seq x y z
N MET A 1 5.76 27.06 -12.07
CA MET A 1 6.74 25.95 -12.08
C MET A 1 6.01 24.76 -11.48
N LYS A 2 5.87 23.64 -12.20
CA LYS A 2 5.35 22.41 -11.58
C LYS A 2 6.47 21.91 -10.67
N GLU A 3 6.23 21.90 -9.36
CA GLU A 3 7.15 21.26 -8.44
C GLU A 3 7.23 19.78 -8.83
N ASP A 4 8.45 19.26 -8.94
CA ASP A 4 8.71 17.86 -9.29
C ASP A 4 7.99 16.97 -8.27
N GLY A 5 6.89 16.35 -8.71
CA GLY A 5 6.14 15.39 -7.92
C GLY A 5 7.00 14.19 -7.52
N GLY A 6 6.52 13.43 -6.54
CA GLY A 6 7.16 12.17 -6.15
C GLY A 6 7.09 11.11 -7.25
N GLY A 7 7.41 9.88 -6.89
CA GLY A 7 7.41 8.77 -7.85
C GLY A 7 7.95 7.47 -7.26
N ILE A 8 7.35 6.37 -7.70
CA ILE A 8 7.76 5.03 -7.31
C ILE A 8 8.54 4.39 -8.46
N ILE A 9 9.74 3.92 -8.15
CA ILE A 9 10.53 3.08 -9.05
C ILE A 9 10.70 1.71 -8.39
N VAL A 10 10.29 0.66 -9.10
CA VAL A 10 10.50 -0.73 -8.68
C VAL A 10 11.55 -1.36 -9.58
N LEU A 11 12.68 -1.78 -8.99
CA LEU A 11 13.75 -2.48 -9.70
C LEU A 11 13.73 -3.97 -9.35
N THR A 12 13.75 -4.82 -10.37
CA THR A 12 13.76 -6.27 -10.21
C THR A 12 15.04 -6.89 -10.79
N ARG A 13 15.42 -8.07 -10.28
CA ARG A 13 16.53 -8.82 -10.87
C ARG A 13 16.11 -9.35 -12.24
N LYS A 14 17.05 -9.35 -13.21
CA LYS A 14 16.80 -9.76 -14.60
C LYS A 14 16.25 -11.19 -14.76
N ASN A 15 16.53 -12.08 -13.81
CA ASN A 15 16.08 -13.47 -13.84
C ASN A 15 14.67 -13.69 -13.25
N LEU A 16 14.03 -12.63 -12.74
CA LEU A 16 12.66 -12.67 -12.24
C LEU A 16 11.72 -12.17 -13.33
N THR A 17 10.54 -12.78 -13.42
CA THR A 17 9.47 -12.30 -14.29
C THR A 17 8.55 -11.37 -13.51
N VAL A 18 8.23 -10.23 -14.10
CA VAL A 18 7.24 -9.28 -13.58
C VAL A 18 5.97 -9.41 -14.42
N LYS A 19 4.82 -9.54 -13.77
CA LYS A 19 3.51 -9.60 -14.42
C LYS A 19 2.46 -8.84 -13.59
N ASN A 20 1.30 -8.61 -14.19
CA ASN A 20 0.14 -7.98 -13.56
C ASN A 20 0.49 -6.67 -12.83
N VAL A 21 1.21 -5.78 -13.51
CA VAL A 21 1.54 -4.45 -12.99
C VAL A 21 0.28 -3.59 -13.00
N SER A 22 -0.04 -3.01 -11.85
CA SER A 22 -1.12 -2.05 -11.65
C SER A 22 -0.54 -0.76 -11.07
N LEU A 23 -1.02 0.38 -11.58
CA LEU A 23 -0.62 1.70 -11.12
C LEU A 23 -1.81 2.35 -10.38
N GLY A 24 -1.51 3.23 -9.44
CA GLY A 24 -2.45 4.20 -8.90
C GLY A 24 -2.87 5.22 -9.97
N GLY A 25 -3.90 6.02 -9.65
CA GLY A 25 -4.24 7.22 -10.41
C GLY A 25 -3.17 8.32 -10.30
N ASP A 26 -3.46 9.47 -10.92
CA ASP A 26 -2.49 10.58 -11.07
C ASP A 26 -1.94 11.11 -9.73
N ASP A 27 -2.74 11.05 -8.66
CA ASP A 27 -2.38 11.51 -7.31
C ASP A 27 -2.11 10.35 -6.33
N GLU A 28 -2.05 9.11 -6.82
CA GLU A 28 -1.91 7.91 -6.01
C GLU A 28 -0.57 7.22 -6.29
N GLU A 29 0.37 7.38 -5.37
CA GLU A 29 1.64 6.69 -5.48
C GLU A 29 1.51 5.25 -4.93
N VAL A 30 0.87 4.38 -5.71
CA VAL A 30 0.71 2.95 -5.45
C VAL A 30 1.09 2.14 -6.68
N VAL A 31 1.91 1.11 -6.50
CA VAL A 31 2.27 0.16 -7.57
C VAL A 31 2.05 -1.27 -7.07
N GLY A 32 1.10 -1.97 -7.66
CA GLY A 32 0.94 -3.41 -7.49
C GLY A 32 1.70 -4.16 -8.59
N LEU A 33 2.39 -5.23 -8.24
CA LEU A 33 3.00 -6.12 -9.22
C LEU A 33 3.10 -7.54 -8.68
N VAL A 34 3.21 -8.51 -9.58
CA VAL A 34 3.54 -9.89 -9.25
C VAL A 34 4.95 -10.18 -9.74
N VAL A 35 5.78 -10.67 -8.82
CA VAL A 35 7.14 -11.12 -9.12
C VAL A 35 7.20 -12.64 -8.96
N THR A 36 7.80 -13.33 -9.93
CA THR A 36 7.91 -14.79 -9.91
C THR A 36 9.26 -15.26 -10.44
N ASP A 37 9.76 -16.34 -9.86
CA ASP A 37 10.92 -17.11 -10.35
C ASP A 37 10.48 -18.42 -11.04
N LYS A 38 9.18 -18.52 -11.40
CA LYS A 38 8.46 -19.71 -11.91
C LYS A 38 8.09 -20.76 -10.87
N ARG A 39 8.62 -20.68 -9.64
CA ARG A 39 8.26 -21.61 -8.56
C ARG A 39 7.15 -21.06 -7.71
N GLN A 40 7.20 -19.75 -7.42
CA GLN A 40 6.22 -19.08 -6.59
C GLN A 40 5.96 -17.66 -7.09
N ASP A 41 4.68 -17.29 -7.09
CA ASP A 41 4.25 -15.92 -7.31
C ASP A 41 4.21 -15.17 -5.98
N ILE A 42 4.82 -13.98 -5.96
CA ILE A 42 4.79 -13.07 -4.82
C ILE A 42 4.09 -11.78 -5.27
N ASN A 43 2.98 -11.48 -4.61
CA ASN A 43 2.25 -10.24 -4.78
C ASN A 43 2.95 -9.13 -3.99
N ILE A 44 3.43 -8.08 -4.66
CA ILE A 44 4.08 -6.93 -4.04
C ILE A 44 3.22 -5.69 -4.30
N VAL A 45 2.95 -4.93 -3.25
CA VAL A 45 2.32 -3.62 -3.34
C VAL A 45 3.28 -2.59 -2.75
N THR A 46 3.76 -1.68 -3.58
CA THR A 46 4.62 -0.57 -3.18
C THR A 46 3.79 0.69 -3.01
N VAL A 47 3.96 1.41 -1.90
CA VAL A 47 3.16 2.59 -1.56
C VAL A 47 4.05 3.75 -1.14
N TYR A 48 3.72 4.95 -1.58
CA TYR A 48 4.24 6.18 -1.00
C TYR A 48 3.06 7.04 -0.54
N VAL A 49 2.98 7.28 0.77
CA VAL A 49 1.99 8.19 1.34
C VAL A 49 2.65 9.56 1.44
N PRO A 50 2.07 10.63 0.85
CA PRO A 50 2.70 11.94 0.88
C PRO A 50 2.89 12.43 2.32
N SER A 51 4.05 13.04 2.59
CA SER A 51 4.28 13.73 3.85
C SER A 51 3.51 15.04 3.87
N LYS A 52 3.03 15.48 5.03
CA LYS A 52 2.39 16.78 5.16
C LYS A 52 3.43 17.89 5.01
N THR A 53 3.29 18.72 3.98
CA THR A 53 4.14 19.90 3.72
C THR A 53 3.32 21.17 3.86
N THR A 54 3.97 22.33 3.81
CA THR A 54 3.30 23.65 3.78
C THR A 54 2.77 24.02 2.39
N VAL A 55 3.06 23.21 1.36
CA VAL A 55 2.71 23.48 -0.04
C VAL A 55 1.23 23.19 -0.30
N TRP A 56 0.69 22.15 0.33
CA TRP A 56 -0.69 21.72 0.11
C TRP A 56 -1.64 22.22 1.20
N PRO A 57 -2.83 22.74 0.85
CA PRO A 57 -3.93 22.90 1.79
C PRO A 57 -4.25 21.58 2.49
N ASN A 58 -4.72 21.65 3.74
CA ASN A 58 -5.04 20.47 4.53
C ASN A 58 -6.03 19.54 3.82
N GLU A 59 -7.07 20.10 3.19
CA GLU A 59 -8.09 19.31 2.48
C GLU A 59 -7.51 18.55 1.29
N GLN A 60 -6.61 19.18 0.53
CA GLN A 60 -5.93 18.54 -0.60
C GLN A 60 -4.99 17.43 -0.10
N TYR A 61 -4.24 17.69 0.98
CA TYR A 61 -3.39 16.70 1.61
C TYR A 61 -4.19 15.48 2.09
N ASP A 62 -5.28 15.71 2.81
CA ASP A 62 -6.12 14.65 3.36
C ASP A 62 -6.79 13.82 2.24
N ALA A 63 -7.16 14.46 1.12
CA ALA A 63 -7.69 13.79 -0.06
C ALA A 63 -6.64 12.87 -0.71
N MET A 64 -5.40 13.34 -0.91
CA MET A 64 -4.32 12.53 -1.48
C MET A 64 -3.98 11.32 -0.60
N VAL A 65 -3.91 11.53 0.72
CA VAL A 65 -3.69 10.44 1.69
C VAL A 65 -4.83 9.42 1.62
N ARG A 66 -6.09 9.89 1.60
CA ARG A 66 -7.26 9.01 1.52
C ARG A 66 -7.25 8.19 0.23
N SER A 67 -7.04 8.82 -0.93
CA SER A 67 -6.99 8.14 -2.24
C SER A 67 -5.90 7.07 -2.24
N THR A 68 -4.69 7.40 -1.78
CA THR A 68 -3.56 6.47 -1.70
C THR A 68 -3.89 5.25 -0.82
N ILE A 69 -4.51 5.46 0.34
CA ILE A 69 -4.88 4.38 1.26
C ILE A 69 -6.00 3.50 0.66
N GLU A 70 -7.01 4.10 0.05
CA GLU A 70 -8.10 3.37 -0.60
C GLU A 70 -7.60 2.51 -1.76
N ARG A 71 -6.71 3.07 -2.60
CA ARG A 71 -6.07 2.33 -3.69
C ARG A 71 -5.25 1.16 -3.17
N MET A 72 -4.45 1.36 -2.12
CA MET A 72 -3.71 0.28 -1.45
C MET A 72 -4.65 -0.82 -0.95
N LYS A 73 -5.77 -0.46 -0.31
CA LYS A 73 -6.76 -1.44 0.17
C LYS A 73 -7.34 -2.28 -0.96
N ILE A 74 -7.67 -1.66 -2.09
CA ILE A 74 -8.15 -2.38 -3.29
C ILE A 74 -7.08 -3.37 -3.78
N GLU A 75 -5.84 -2.90 -3.91
CA GLU A 75 -4.73 -3.72 -4.41
C GLU A 75 -4.43 -4.94 -3.52
N VAL A 76 -4.61 -4.79 -2.20
CA VAL A 76 -4.44 -5.86 -1.20
C VAL A 76 -5.63 -6.82 -1.19
N ALA A 77 -6.87 -6.31 -1.32
CA ALA A 77 -8.07 -7.13 -1.24
C ALA A 77 -8.23 -8.14 -2.38
N ILE A 78 -7.64 -7.86 -3.55
CA ILE A 78 -7.76 -8.70 -4.74
C ILE A 78 -6.60 -9.71 -4.92
N LYS A 79 -5.65 -9.78 -3.98
CA LYS A 79 -4.45 -10.61 -4.08
C LYS A 79 -4.28 -11.49 -2.84
N ASP A 80 -3.91 -12.74 -3.05
CA ASP A 80 -3.53 -13.65 -1.97
C ASP A 80 -2.06 -13.45 -1.59
N ARG A 81 -1.73 -13.47 -0.29
CA ARG A 81 -0.34 -13.38 0.23
C ARG A 81 0.44 -12.17 -0.31
N VAL A 82 0.07 -10.98 0.17
CA VAL A 82 0.65 -9.71 -0.28
C VAL A 82 1.79 -9.25 0.62
N VAL A 83 2.87 -8.80 0.00
CA VAL A 83 3.95 -8.04 0.67
C VAL A 83 3.74 -6.57 0.37
N ILE A 84 3.43 -5.79 1.41
CA ILE A 84 3.30 -4.33 1.31
C ILE A 84 4.60 -3.68 1.76
N VAL A 85 5.17 -2.82 0.91
CA VAL A 85 6.41 -2.08 1.16
C VAL A 85 6.22 -0.62 0.78
N GLY A 86 6.97 0.30 1.38
CA GLY A 86 6.76 1.70 1.07
C GLY A 86 7.24 2.68 2.12
N ASN A 87 7.10 3.96 1.79
CA ASN A 87 7.24 5.06 2.75
C ASN A 87 5.84 5.58 3.10
N PHE A 88 5.42 5.36 4.34
CA PHE A 88 4.11 5.75 4.81
C PHE A 88 4.10 7.13 5.50
N ASN A 89 5.28 7.75 5.68
CA ASN A 89 5.45 9.07 6.32
C ASN A 89 4.69 9.25 7.66
N ALA A 90 4.42 8.17 8.39
CA ALA A 90 3.73 8.20 9.68
C ALA A 90 4.70 8.62 10.82
N LYS A 91 4.36 9.67 11.58
CA LYS A 91 5.11 10.09 12.78
C LYS A 91 4.80 9.15 13.97
N LYS A 92 5.52 8.02 14.05
CA LYS A 92 5.74 7.03 15.15
C LYS A 92 4.71 6.88 16.29
N SER A 93 4.35 5.62 16.58
CA SER A 93 4.99 4.83 17.66
C SER A 93 4.88 3.32 17.39
N CYS A 94 5.97 2.58 17.62
CA CYS A 94 5.94 1.12 17.76
C CYS A 94 5.29 0.80 19.11
N GLY A 95 3.96 0.75 19.15
CA GLY A 95 3.20 0.22 20.28
C GLY A 95 3.05 -1.30 20.12
N ASN A 96 3.21 -2.05 21.21
CA ASN A 96 3.11 -3.51 21.26
C ASN A 96 1.96 -4.03 20.40
N GLY A 97 2.28 -4.98 19.52
CA GLY A 97 1.42 -5.46 18.44
C GLY A 97 -0.04 -5.61 18.83
N GLY A 98 -0.87 -4.68 18.37
CA GLY A 98 -2.30 -4.89 18.27
C GLY A 98 -2.56 -5.99 17.25
N GLU A 99 -3.29 -7.03 17.67
CA GLU A 99 -3.81 -8.06 16.79
C GLU A 99 -4.70 -7.41 15.72
N TRP A 100 -4.25 -7.49 14.47
CA TRP A 100 -5.18 -7.41 13.36
C TRP A 100 -5.88 -8.75 13.30
N GLY A 101 -7.17 -8.75 13.64
CA GLY A 101 -8.02 -9.93 13.63
C GLY A 101 -8.00 -10.62 12.26
N GLU A 102 -8.03 -11.94 12.31
CA GLU A 102 -8.23 -12.82 11.16
C GLU A 102 -9.48 -12.37 10.38
N VAL A 103 -9.31 -11.80 9.18
CA VAL A 103 -10.45 -11.53 8.29
C VAL A 103 -10.88 -12.87 7.68
N ARG A 104 -11.68 -13.61 8.45
CA ARG A 104 -12.58 -14.61 7.85
C ARG A 104 -13.64 -13.85 7.07
N HIS A 105 -13.95 -14.35 5.88
CA HIS A 105 -14.97 -13.81 4.98
C HIS A 105 -16.24 -13.44 5.78
N LEU A 106 -16.45 -12.15 6.07
CA LEU A 106 -17.65 -11.69 6.75
C LEU A 106 -18.71 -11.38 5.68
N PRO A 107 -19.94 -11.91 5.82
CA PRO A 107 -21.04 -11.57 4.93
C PRO A 107 -21.34 -10.07 5.02
N ARG A 108 -21.72 -9.47 3.88
CA ARG A 108 -21.98 -8.02 3.72
C ARG A 108 -22.96 -7.54 4.80
N GLY A 109 -22.53 -6.63 5.67
CA GLY A 109 -23.45 -6.03 6.65
C GLY A 109 -22.87 -5.27 7.85
N GLN A 110 -21.56 -5.27 8.10
CA GLN A 110 -20.98 -4.51 9.22
C GLN A 110 -19.80 -3.66 8.76
N GLN A 111 -20.07 -2.41 8.40
CA GLN A 111 -19.07 -1.34 8.37
C GLN A 111 -18.97 -0.76 9.76
N GLY A 112 -17.95 -1.19 10.50
CA GLY A 112 -17.48 -0.53 11.71
C GLY A 112 -16.19 0.22 11.39
N ASP A 113 -16.14 1.46 11.85
CA ASP A 113 -15.05 2.42 11.79
C ASP A 113 -13.68 1.77 12.10
N THR A 114 -12.73 1.80 11.16
CA THR A 114 -11.37 1.31 11.43
C THR A 114 -10.34 2.32 10.94
N GLY A 115 -9.84 3.07 11.92
CA GLY A 115 -8.65 3.90 11.81
C GLY A 115 -7.43 3.13 11.31
N ASN A 116 -6.73 3.80 10.40
CA ASN A 116 -5.28 3.86 10.20
C ASN A 116 -4.43 2.57 10.33
N PRO A 117 -3.90 2.01 9.22
CA PRO A 117 -2.89 0.95 9.28
C PRO A 117 -1.52 1.41 8.76
N CYS A 118 -0.46 1.11 9.54
CA CYS A 118 0.91 1.00 9.06
C CYS A 118 1.61 -0.25 9.66
N LEU A 119 2.12 -1.07 8.72
CA LEU A 119 3.30 -1.97 8.71
C LEU A 119 3.43 -3.29 9.53
N MET A 120 3.68 -4.34 8.73
CA MET A 120 4.48 -5.59 8.87
C MET A 120 4.19 -6.62 9.98
N LYS A 121 3.78 -7.82 9.53
CA LYS A 121 4.30 -9.11 10.03
C LYS A 121 4.41 -10.12 8.87
N ARG A 122 5.55 -10.80 8.76
CA ARG A 122 5.69 -12.07 8.02
C ARG A 122 4.74 -13.08 8.65
N LEU A 123 3.90 -13.73 7.86
CA LEU A 123 3.22 -14.96 8.27
C LEU A 123 3.80 -16.12 7.45
N CYS A 124 4.81 -16.76 8.02
CA CYS A 124 5.15 -18.15 7.75
C CYS A 124 4.93 -18.93 9.04
N SER A 125 3.95 -19.83 9.02
CA SER A 125 3.97 -21.16 9.62
C SER A 125 2.72 -21.89 9.15
#